data_AF-A0A2S9FP08-F1
#
_entry.id   AF-A0A2S9FP08-F1
#
_cell.length_a   1.000
_cell.length_b   1.000
_cell.length_c   1.000
_cell.angle_alpha   90.00
_cell.angle_beta   90.00
_cell.angle_gamma   90.00
#
_symmetry.space_group_name_H-M   'P 1'
#
loop_
_entity.id
_entity.type
_entity.pdbx_description
1 polymer ?
#
loop_
_entity_poly.entity_id
_entity_poly.type
_entity_poly.pdbx_seq_one_letter_code
_entity_poly.pdbx_strand_id
1 'polypeptide(L)'
;GAQRDIELPHGSAPFGLCVGPDGALWFTTMASGTVSRIGAGDVVDVVAVPGGGPSMITAGPDDAMWFTLNQNSAIGRVDMAGKVSIRQTPTPTAGPVGITATHDDAVWFTEIRAGK
;
A
#
# COMPACT_ATOMS: atom_id res chain seq x y z
N GLY A 1 -26.25 -8.90 -6.69
CA GLY A 1 -25.90 -7.99 -5.57
C GLY A 1 -25.88 -6.57 -6.09
N ALA A 2 -25.95 -5.57 -5.22
CA ALA A 2 -25.77 -4.17 -5.60
C ALA A 2 -24.29 -3.90 -5.93
N GLN A 3 -24.02 -3.13 -6.99
CA GLN A 3 -22.70 -2.65 -7.38
C GLN A 3 -22.67 -1.13 -7.27
N ARG A 4 -21.52 -0.59 -6.88
CA ARG A 4 -21.22 0.84 -6.89
C ARG A 4 -19.85 1.04 -7.49
N ASP A 5 -19.73 2.04 -8.34
CA ASP A 5 -18.47 2.46 -8.94
C ASP A 5 -17.99 3.77 -8.29
N ILE A 6 -16.68 3.91 -8.13
CA ILE A 6 -16.04 5.12 -7.58
C ILE A 6 -15.05 5.60 -8.62
N GLU A 7 -15.29 6.80 -9.15
CA GLU A 7 -14.41 7.40 -10.13
C GLU A 7 -13.19 8.02 -9.42
N LEU A 8 -12.00 7.69 -9.92
CA LEU A 8 -10.74 8.26 -9.47
C LEU A 8 -10.23 9.28 -10.49
N PRO A 9 -9.37 10.24 -10.08
CA PRO A 9 -8.71 11.13 -11.01
C PRO A 9 -8.06 10.37 -12.17
N HIS A 10 -8.17 10.93 -13.37
CA HIS A 10 -7.59 10.35 -14.57
C HIS A 10 -6.09 10.11 -14.39
N GLY A 11 -5.61 8.93 -14.79
CA GLY A 11 -4.21 8.55 -14.65
C GLY A 11 -3.78 8.11 -13.25
N SER A 12 -4.70 7.86 -12.32
CA SER A 12 -4.38 7.39 -10.96
C SER A 12 -3.69 6.03 -10.91
N ALA A 13 -4.10 5.09 -11.79
CA ALA A 13 -3.60 3.72 -11.85
C ALA A 13 -3.68 2.99 -10.48
N PRO A 14 -4.90 2.73 -9.96
CA PRO A 14 -5.07 1.93 -8.75
C PRO A 14 -4.49 0.52 -8.96
N PHE A 15 -3.84 -0.05 -7.92
CA PHE A 15 -3.14 -1.32 -8.05
C PHE A 15 -3.51 -2.34 -6.98
N GLY A 16 -3.04 -2.14 -5.74
CA GLY A 16 -3.37 -3.00 -4.60
C GLY A 16 -4.51 -2.41 -3.78
N LEU A 17 -5.34 -3.26 -3.19
CA LEU A 17 -6.39 -2.86 -2.25
C LEU A 17 -6.59 -3.89 -1.13
N CYS A 18 -7.01 -3.44 0.04
CA CYS A 18 -7.43 -4.28 1.15
C CYS A 18 -8.33 -3.50 2.11
N VAL A 19 -8.97 -4.20 3.06
CA VAL A 19 -9.67 -3.55 4.17
C VAL A 19 -8.65 -3.21 5.25
N GLY A 20 -8.70 -1.96 5.75
CA GLY A 20 -7.83 -1.49 6.82
C GLY A 20 -8.38 -1.80 8.22
N PRO A 21 -7.59 -1.56 9.28
CA PRO A 21 -8.01 -1.74 10.68
C PRO A 21 -9.22 -0.89 11.08
N ASP A 22 -9.43 0.24 10.40
CA ASP A 22 -10.56 1.15 10.60
C ASP A 22 -11.83 0.72 9.83
N GLY A 23 -11.81 -0.45 9.18
CA GLY A 23 -12.92 -0.97 8.38
C GLY A 23 -13.11 -0.27 7.03
N ALA A 24 -12.25 0.69 6.68
CA ALA A 24 -12.27 1.38 5.39
C ALA A 24 -11.59 0.53 4.30
N LEU A 25 -11.91 0.83 3.04
CA LEU A 25 -11.15 0.29 1.91
C LEU A 25 -9.91 1.15 1.69
N TRP A 26 -8.73 0.53 1.73
CA TRP A 26 -7.45 1.16 1.44
C TRP A 26 -6.89 0.65 0.14
N PHE A 27 -6.29 1.52 -0.65
CA PHE A 27 -5.71 1.16 -1.94
C PHE A 27 -4.50 2.03 -2.29
N THR A 28 -3.65 1.51 -3.16
CA THR A 28 -2.52 2.26 -3.74
C THR A 28 -2.90 2.78 -5.12
N THR A 29 -2.31 3.90 -5.51
CA THR A 29 -2.37 4.43 -6.88
C THR A 29 -0.96 4.69 -7.34
N MET A 30 -0.45 3.78 -8.18
CA MET A 30 0.96 3.72 -8.55
C MET A 30 1.45 4.99 -9.26
N ALA A 31 0.67 5.46 -10.24
CA ALA A 31 1.05 6.60 -11.06
C ALA A 31 0.93 7.93 -10.32
N SER A 32 -0.10 8.09 -9.47
CA SER A 32 -0.23 9.25 -8.59
C SER A 32 0.74 9.23 -7.39
N GLY A 33 1.31 8.07 -7.06
CA GLY A 33 2.27 7.96 -5.95
C GLY A 33 1.63 8.10 -4.57
N THR A 34 0.40 7.61 -4.39
CA THR A 34 -0.37 7.79 -3.14
C THR A 34 -0.93 6.48 -2.59
N VAL A 35 -1.17 6.47 -1.29
CA VAL A 35 -2.05 5.51 -0.60
C VAL A 35 -3.34 6.26 -0.26
N SER A 36 -4.47 5.68 -0.62
CA SER A 36 -5.78 6.32 -0.54
C SER A 36 -6.76 5.47 0.27
N ARG A 37 -7.71 6.12 0.95
CA ARG A 37 -8.72 5.50 1.80
C ARG A 37 -10.13 5.91 1.36
N ILE A 38 -11.04 4.92 1.25
CA ILE A 38 -12.47 5.10 1.02
C ILE A 38 -13.22 4.62 2.26
N GLY A 39 -13.99 5.52 2.89
CA GLY A 39 -14.89 5.19 3.99
C GLY A 39 -16.25 4.69 3.50
N ALA A 40 -17.30 4.83 4.31
CA ALA A 40 -18.68 4.44 3.94
C ALA A 40 -19.28 5.22 2.75
N GLY A 41 -18.55 6.19 2.22
CA GLY A 41 -18.97 7.08 1.13
C GLY A 41 -17.94 7.10 0.00
N ASP A 42 -17.26 8.24 -0.17
CA ASP A 42 -16.30 8.48 -1.24
C ASP A 42 -14.84 8.32 -0.76
N VAL A 43 -13.87 8.59 -1.63
CA VAL A 43 -12.46 8.70 -1.25
C VAL A 43 -12.33 9.84 -0.24
N VAL A 44 -11.88 9.52 0.97
CA VAL A 44 -11.82 10.48 2.08
C VAL A 44 -10.41 11.05 2.20
N ASP A 45 -9.39 10.22 2.02
CA ASP A 45 -8.00 10.61 2.31
C ASP A 45 -7.05 10.11 1.24
N VAL A 46 -6.08 10.96 0.89
CA VAL A 46 -5.01 10.68 -0.07
C VAL A 46 -3.68 11.05 0.59
N VAL A 47 -2.84 10.05 0.85
CA VAL A 47 -1.54 10.22 1.48
C VAL A 47 -0.44 10.10 0.43
N ALA A 48 0.34 11.17 0.26
CA ALA A 48 1.50 11.16 -0.64
C ALA A 48 2.59 10.22 -0.10
N VAL A 49 3.09 9.36 -0.96
CA VAL A 49 4.20 8.46 -0.65
C VAL A 49 5.50 9.07 -1.18
N PRO A 50 6.46 9.41 -0.31
CA PRO A 50 7.76 9.87 -0.76
C PRO A 50 8.44 8.84 -1.68
N GLY A 51 8.88 9.30 -2.86
CA GLY A 51 9.44 8.42 -3.90
C GLY A 51 8.41 7.72 -4.80
N GLY A 52 7.12 7.84 -4.51
CA GLY A 52 6.01 7.38 -5.36
C GLY A 52 5.99 5.86 -5.62
N GLY A 53 5.10 5.46 -6.54
CA GLY A 53 4.99 4.07 -7.00
C GLY A 53 4.63 3.00 -5.96
N PRO A 54 3.76 3.25 -4.96
CA PRO A 54 3.29 2.18 -4.07
C PRO A 54 2.49 1.14 -4.86
N SER A 55 2.68 -0.14 -4.58
CA SER A 55 2.08 -1.25 -5.33
C SER A 55 1.11 -2.11 -4.50
N MET A 56 1.51 -3.24 -3.94
CA MET A 56 0.62 -4.02 -3.08
C MET A 56 0.52 -3.41 -1.70
N ILE A 57 -0.61 -3.63 -1.02
CA ILE A 57 -0.91 -3.10 0.31
C ILE A 57 -1.62 -4.15 1.15
N THR A 58 -1.36 -4.13 2.46
CA THR A 58 -1.99 -5.00 3.45
C THR A 58 -2.13 -4.25 4.78
N ALA A 59 -3.16 -4.58 5.58
CA ALA A 59 -3.22 -4.14 6.97
C ALA A 59 -2.16 -4.91 7.77
N GLY A 60 -1.34 -4.19 8.54
CA GLY A 60 -0.33 -4.76 9.42
C GLY A 60 -0.86 -5.05 10.82
N PRO A 61 -0.07 -5.76 11.64
CA PRO A 61 -0.42 -6.12 13.02
C PRO A 61 -0.38 -4.93 14.00
N ASP A 62 0.11 -3.78 13.56
CA ASP A 62 0.34 -2.58 14.36
C ASP A 62 -0.64 -1.43 14.03
N ASP A 63 -1.85 -1.79 13.61
CA ASP A 63 -2.94 -0.87 13.22
C ASP A 63 -2.51 0.16 12.16
N ALA A 64 -1.61 -0.23 11.25
CA ALA A 64 -1.14 0.58 10.13
C ALA A 64 -1.27 -0.17 8.81
N MET A 65 -1.22 0.56 7.70
CA MET A 65 -1.15 -0.04 6.38
C MET A 65 0.30 -0.19 5.95
N TRP A 66 0.64 -1.36 5.40
CA TRP A 66 1.96 -1.70 4.89
C TRP A 66 1.87 -1.93 3.39
N PHE A 67 2.84 -1.41 2.64
CA PHE A 67 2.82 -1.48 1.19
C PHE A 67 4.22 -1.65 0.61
N THR A 68 4.30 -2.22 -0.58
CA THR A 68 5.55 -2.38 -1.31
C THR A 68 5.82 -1.19 -2.23
N LEU A 69 7.09 -0.80 -2.35
CA LEU A 69 7.58 0.14 -3.35
C LEU A 69 8.45 -0.62 -4.35
N ASN A 70 7.80 -1.27 -5.31
CA ASN A 70 8.44 -2.22 -6.22
C ASN A 70 9.65 -1.62 -6.94
N GLN A 71 9.51 -0.40 -7.47
CA GLN A 71 10.56 0.26 -8.23
C GLN A 71 11.70 0.80 -7.35
N ASN A 72 11.43 1.03 -6.07
CA ASN A 72 12.36 1.67 -5.14
C ASN A 72 13.01 0.67 -4.17
N SER A 73 12.72 -0.63 -4.30
CA SER A 73 13.27 -1.69 -3.43
C SER A 73 13.09 -1.40 -1.94
N ALA A 74 11.86 -1.00 -1.57
CA ALA A 74 11.53 -0.60 -0.22
C ALA A 74 10.13 -1.08 0.20
N ILE A 75 9.90 -1.10 1.51
CA ILE A 75 8.62 -1.30 2.15
C ILE A 75 8.21 0.02 2.80
N GLY A 76 6.97 0.43 2.55
CA GLY A 76 6.35 1.58 3.19
C GLY A 76 5.34 1.16 4.24
N ARG A 77 5.15 2.04 5.21
CA ARG A 77 4.14 1.96 6.26
C ARG A 77 3.48 3.32 6.40
N VAL A 78 2.15 3.36 6.43
CA VAL A 78 1.36 4.56 6.74
C VAL A 78 0.46 4.27 7.92
N ASP A 79 0.54 5.09 8.98
CA ASP A 79 -0.36 4.98 10.12
C ASP A 79 -1.71 5.66 9.85
N MET A 80 -2.66 5.46 10.77
CA MET A 80 -4.01 6.05 10.65
C MET A 80 -4.04 7.58 10.76
N ALA A 81 -2.94 8.21 11.17
CA ALA A 81 -2.76 9.67 11.14
C ALA A 81 -2.16 10.16 9.81
N GLY A 82 -1.91 9.25 8.85
CA GLY A 82 -1.34 9.55 7.55
C GLY A 82 0.18 9.72 7.54
N LYS A 83 0.88 9.38 8.62
CA LYS A 83 2.34 9.48 8.67
C LYS A 83 2.98 8.30 7.93
N VAL A 84 3.77 8.63 6.91
CA VAL A 84 4.50 7.64 6.11
C VAL A 84 5.92 7.43 6.65
N SER A 85 6.34 6.17 6.71
CA SER A 85 7.72 5.76 6.93
C SER A 85 8.14 4.72 5.89
N ILE A 86 9.38 4.83 5.41
CA ILE A 86 9.91 3.97 4.34
C ILE A 86 11.17 3.27 4.84
N ARG A 87 11.27 1.97 4.58
CA ARG A 87 12.43 1.14 4.89
C ARG A 87 12.94 0.45 3.62
N GLN A 88 14.22 0.64 3.33
CA GLN A 88 14.88 -0.06 2.23
C GLN A 88 14.98 -1.56 2.51
N THR A 89 14.78 -2.37 1.48
CA THR A 89 15.06 -3.82 1.54
C THR A 89 16.57 -4.05 1.67
N PRO A 90 17.01 -5.16 2.29
CA PRO A 90 18.44 -5.47 2.41
C PRO A 90 19.12 -5.71 1.06
N THR A 91 18.38 -6.23 0.08
CA THR A 91 18.87 -6.48 -1.28
C THR A 91 18.60 -5.26 -2.17
N PRO A 92 19.65 -4.55 -2.65
CA PRO A 92 19.46 -3.51 -3.65
C PRO A 92 18.72 -4.09 -4.86
N THR A 93 17.81 -3.34 -5.47
CA THR A 93 17.04 -3.77 -6.65
C THR A 93 16.12 -4.99 -6.43
N ALA A 94 15.78 -5.34 -5.18
CA ALA A 94 14.95 -6.50 -4.82
C ALA A 94 13.61 -6.62 -5.55
N GLY A 95 12.98 -5.49 -5.91
CA GLY A 95 11.66 -5.49 -6.53
C GLY A 95 10.59 -6.15 -5.66
N PRO A 96 10.27 -5.61 -4.46
CA PRO A 96 9.23 -6.19 -3.62
C PRO A 96 7.86 -6.10 -4.31
N VAL A 97 7.03 -7.17 -4.22
CA VAL A 97 5.68 -7.20 -4.86
C VAL A 97 4.61 -7.67 -3.90
N GLY A 98 4.49 -8.98 -3.65
CA GLY A 98 3.44 -9.49 -2.76
C GLY A 98 3.77 -9.10 -1.33
N ILE A 99 2.76 -8.75 -0.53
CA ILE A 99 2.91 -8.41 0.88
C ILE A 99 1.71 -8.88 1.68
N THR A 100 1.92 -9.42 2.87
CA THR A 100 0.86 -9.91 3.76
C THR A 100 1.30 -9.87 5.22
N ALA A 101 0.38 -9.50 6.11
CA ALA A 101 0.61 -9.67 7.55
C ALA A 101 0.57 -11.15 7.95
N THR A 102 1.28 -11.47 9.02
CA THR A 102 1.36 -12.82 9.58
C THR A 102 0.98 -12.83 11.05
N HIS A 103 0.71 -14.03 11.58
CA HIS A 103 0.20 -14.25 12.93
C HIS A 103 1.24 -14.02 14.05
N ASP A 104 2.49 -13.80 13.67
CA ASP A 104 3.65 -13.55 14.54
C ASP A 104 4.01 -12.05 14.62
N ASP A 105 3.02 -11.17 14.48
CA ASP A 105 3.18 -9.72 14.51
C ASP A 105 4.22 -9.18 13.51
N ALA A 106 4.28 -9.81 12.34
CA ALA A 106 5.17 -9.42 11.25
C ALA A 106 4.41 -9.17 9.93
N VAL A 107 5.15 -8.65 8.95
CA VAL A 107 4.70 -8.52 7.57
C VAL A 107 5.73 -9.20 6.67
N TRP A 108 5.26 -10.13 5.86
CA TRP A 108 6.07 -10.88 4.90
C TRP A 108 5.86 -10.32 3.50
N PHE A 109 6.90 -10.37 2.67
CA PHE A 109 6.84 -9.91 1.29
C PHE A 109 7.71 -10.76 0.36
N THR A 110 7.43 -10.70 -0.95
CA THR A 110 8.22 -11.37 -1.99
C THR A 110 9.10 -10.38 -2.74
N GLU A 111 10.32 -10.79 -3.12
CA GLU A 111 11.29 -10.00 -3.90
C GLU A 111 11.48 -10.64 -5.29
N ILE A 112 10.94 -10.06 -6.36
CA ILE A 112 10.94 -10.71 -7.68
C ILE A 112 12.23 -10.49 -8.49
N ARG A 113 13.12 -9.62 -8.02
CA ARG A 113 14.37 -9.24 -8.70
C ARG A 113 15.62 -9.51 -7.86
N ALA A 114 15.47 -10.10 -6.68
CA ALA A 114 16.59 -10.36 -5.77
C ALA A 114 17.53 -11.50 -6.22
N GLY A 115 17.12 -12.32 -7.20
CA GLY A 115 17.98 -13.35 -7.80
C GLY A 115 18.42 -14.47 -6.83
N LYS A 116 17.60 -14.75 -5.81
CA LYS A 116 17.82 -15.77 -4.77
C LYS A 116 16.54 -16.56 -4.53
#